data_AF-A0A250X5H7-F1
#
_entry.id   AF-A0A250X5H7-F1
#
_cell.length_a   1.000
_cell.length_b   1.000
_cell.length_c   1.000
_cell.angle_alpha   90.00
_cell.angle_beta   90.00
_cell.angle_gamma   90.00
#
_symmetry.space_group_name_H-M   'P 1'
#
loop_
_entity.id
_entity.type
_entity.pdbx_description
1 polymer ?
#
loop_
_entity_poly.entity_id
_entity_poly.type
_entity_poly.pdbx_seq_one_letter_code
_entity_poly.pdbx_strand_id
1 'polypeptide(L)'
;MDSNNNSQSSKLDKTDVNGDGFIHYPSGRFAVMISSEGGCRVVTATADNDSGKVLLCFNHLGVGTVQYSNGKPWLVVSEEGWSVSDTSGKISERGRFPRRKAEPIICCVNKNLTVSFQDRQNIVATFTSEDLVNEIQCGEKLRRTEPYTSKILAQHHNGKLDLDVKSIRKRQKEVGLSGSLYVPPGPHHFKTEHPGVGGLKVTLRSLTPESKVVAMVSDLKALDNRLNSIDLMPKPLYGGLSASKGAITSTTFRSSAAENGAEDGTSTSGTNKQQILGVHDITSRNRGVIKVPENFGTPPLSNTMKTLSRMLRSPDPAKTAHVVLRRRLPTMPVADVFSKVLDEQIATRDTLIVLVLMADWSPACTKLSAQVQVTNRELIEEGAANPDGPAGHVQMSKVDASEGSLLQKQYGFKTVPMFLMMYEGKLVEATNNLHTSVEIKAAVMDALERARKKRFLPSNFSFVGRVDNTSLDYIKSSWSMLT
;
A
#
# COMPACT_ATOMS: atom_id res chain seq x y z
N MET A 1 4.74 -51.08 -20.92
CA MET A 1 6.10 -51.04 -20.38
C MET A 1 6.29 -49.64 -19.84
N ASP A 2 5.86 -49.43 -18.60
CA ASP A 2 6.01 -48.15 -17.93
C ASP A 2 7.45 -48.08 -17.41
N SER A 3 8.30 -47.39 -18.15
CA SER A 3 9.65 -47.04 -17.71
C SER A 3 9.51 -46.16 -16.46
N ASN A 4 9.66 -46.80 -15.30
CA ASN A 4 9.91 -46.15 -14.02
C ASN A 4 11.20 -45.33 -14.12
N ASN A 5 11.09 -44.14 -14.72
CA ASN A 5 12.08 -43.07 -14.60
C ASN A 5 11.98 -42.53 -13.18
N ASN A 6 12.52 -43.30 -12.24
CA ASN A 6 12.83 -42.84 -10.90
C ASN A 6 14.02 -41.88 -11.06
N SER A 7 13.77 -40.67 -11.56
CA SER A 7 14.79 -39.62 -11.58
C SER A 7 15.13 -39.34 -10.13
N GLN A 8 16.24 -39.89 -9.66
CA GLN A 8 16.81 -39.48 -8.39
C GLN A 8 17.06 -37.99 -8.48
N SER A 9 16.18 -37.20 -7.88
CA SER A 9 16.36 -35.75 -7.76
C SER A 9 17.71 -35.53 -7.08
N SER A 10 18.60 -34.81 -7.74
CA SER A 10 19.91 -34.46 -7.17
C SER A 10 19.69 -33.87 -5.76
N LYS A 11 20.54 -34.22 -4.80
CA LYS A 11 20.47 -33.67 -3.44
C LYS A 11 20.54 -32.14 -3.40
N LEU A 12 21.07 -31.54 -4.46
CA LEU A 12 21.20 -30.08 -4.62
C LEU A 12 19.87 -29.42 -5.02
N ASP A 13 19.00 -30.14 -5.73
CA ASP A 13 17.74 -29.63 -6.23
C ASP A 13 16.58 -30.04 -5.30
N LYS A 14 16.06 -29.05 -4.57
CA LYS A 14 14.89 -29.20 -3.69
C LYS A 14 13.69 -28.44 -4.25
N THR A 15 13.56 -28.36 -5.57
CA THR A 15 12.36 -27.83 -6.21
C THR A 15 11.23 -28.85 -6.22
N ASP A 16 10.00 -28.36 -6.13
CA ASP A 16 8.79 -29.16 -6.21
C ASP A 16 8.42 -29.47 -7.68
N VAL A 17 7.28 -30.16 -7.87
CA VAL A 17 6.77 -30.50 -9.21
C VAL A 17 6.40 -29.29 -10.07
N ASN A 18 6.22 -28.11 -9.48
CA ASN A 18 5.95 -26.85 -10.17
C ASN A 18 7.25 -26.08 -10.48
N GLY A 19 8.38 -26.57 -9.99
CA GLY A 19 9.69 -25.93 -10.06
C GLY A 19 9.87 -24.82 -9.02
N ASP A 20 9.05 -24.76 -7.97
CA ASP A 20 9.20 -23.85 -6.85
C ASP A 20 10.08 -24.48 -5.78
N GLY A 21 10.95 -23.72 -5.13
CA GLY A 21 11.84 -24.21 -4.08
C GLY A 21 13.26 -23.67 -4.22
N PHE A 22 14.23 -24.51 -3.87
CA PHE A 22 15.62 -24.10 -3.72
C PHE A 22 16.57 -25.05 -4.44
N ILE A 23 17.52 -24.47 -5.16
CA ILE A 23 18.69 -25.17 -5.70
C ILE A 23 19.90 -24.73 -4.87
N HIS A 24 20.75 -25.66 -4.47
CA HIS A 24 21.90 -25.42 -3.61
C HIS A 24 23.21 -25.58 -4.35
N TYR A 25 24.22 -24.85 -3.91
CA TYR A 25 25.62 -25.12 -4.23
C TYR A 25 26.10 -26.40 -3.51
N PRO A 26 27.20 -27.03 -3.96
CA PRO A 26 27.86 -28.11 -3.24
C PRO A 26 28.27 -27.72 -1.80
N SER A 27 28.51 -26.43 -1.55
CA SER A 27 28.78 -25.89 -0.21
C SER A 27 27.59 -26.01 0.75
N GLY A 28 26.40 -26.34 0.25
CA GLY A 28 25.15 -26.34 1.01
C GLY A 28 24.46 -24.98 1.09
N ARG A 29 25.09 -23.90 0.59
CA ARG A 29 24.44 -22.59 0.47
C ARG A 29 23.42 -22.58 -0.67
N PHE A 30 22.41 -21.72 -0.58
CA PHE A 30 21.42 -21.58 -1.64
C PHE A 30 22.04 -20.89 -2.86
N ALA A 31 21.79 -21.47 -4.03
CA ALA A 31 22.19 -20.95 -5.33
C ALA A 31 21.06 -20.21 -6.01
N VAL A 32 19.88 -20.85 -6.09
CA VAL A 32 18.68 -20.29 -6.72
C VAL A 32 17.48 -20.55 -5.82
N MET A 33 16.64 -19.53 -5.66
CA MET A 33 15.32 -19.61 -5.06
C MET A 33 14.27 -19.29 -6.13
N ILE A 34 13.26 -20.14 -6.23
CA ILE A 34 12.11 -19.95 -7.13
C ILE A 34 10.86 -19.95 -6.24
N SER A 35 10.10 -18.86 -6.28
CA SER A 35 8.87 -18.74 -5.51
C SER A 35 7.72 -18.32 -6.43
N SER A 36 6.63 -19.09 -6.43
CA SER A 36 5.40 -18.74 -7.12
C SER A 36 4.26 -18.55 -6.12
N GLU A 37 3.89 -17.30 -5.85
CA GLU A 37 2.76 -16.97 -4.98
C GLU A 37 1.73 -16.11 -5.73
N GLY A 38 0.46 -16.51 -5.72
CA GLY A 38 -0.62 -15.74 -6.36
C GLY A 38 -0.46 -15.55 -7.87
N GLY A 39 0.28 -16.42 -8.55
CA GLY A 39 0.61 -16.29 -9.98
C GLY A 39 1.81 -15.37 -10.26
N CYS A 40 2.44 -14.82 -9.22
CA CYS A 40 3.70 -14.10 -9.31
C CYS A 40 4.85 -15.09 -9.05
N ARG A 41 5.58 -15.45 -10.11
CA ARG A 41 6.86 -16.17 -10.03
C ARG A 41 8.00 -15.17 -9.82
N VAL A 42 8.88 -15.41 -8.86
CA VAL A 42 10.11 -14.64 -8.62
C VAL A 42 11.27 -15.63 -8.59
N VAL A 43 12.33 -15.32 -9.33
CA VAL A 43 13.57 -16.10 -9.37
C VAL A 43 14.69 -15.23 -8.82
N THR A 44 15.37 -15.70 -7.80
CA THR A 44 16.53 -15.03 -7.20
C THR A 44 17.70 -15.99 -7.16
N ALA A 45 18.89 -15.55 -7.56
CA ALA A 45 20.11 -16.32 -7.38
C ALA A 45 21.13 -15.54 -6.55
N THR A 46 21.95 -16.26 -5.80
CA THR A 46 22.92 -15.70 -4.85
C THR A 46 24.30 -16.28 -5.05
N ALA A 47 25.33 -15.56 -4.59
CA ALA A 47 26.70 -16.03 -4.65
C ALA A 47 26.98 -17.12 -3.61
N ASP A 48 27.85 -18.06 -3.96
CA ASP A 48 28.38 -19.07 -3.03
C ASP A 48 29.44 -18.47 -2.09
N ASN A 49 29.02 -17.55 -1.23
CA ASN A 49 29.86 -16.93 -0.21
C ASN A 49 29.04 -16.62 1.05
N ASP A 50 29.71 -16.25 2.14
CA ASP A 50 29.06 -15.93 3.41
C ASP A 50 28.12 -14.72 3.34
N SER A 51 28.36 -13.81 2.38
CA SER A 51 27.50 -12.64 2.22
C SER A 51 26.15 -12.96 1.58
N GLY A 52 25.99 -14.14 0.96
CA GLY A 52 24.75 -14.52 0.27
C GLY A 52 24.32 -13.50 -0.77
N LYS A 53 25.29 -12.82 -1.40
CA LYS A 53 25.02 -11.65 -2.24
C LYS A 53 24.11 -12.01 -3.41
N VAL A 54 23.06 -11.22 -3.63
CA VAL A 54 22.14 -11.41 -4.76
C VAL A 54 22.87 -11.13 -6.07
N LEU A 55 22.89 -12.14 -6.94
CA LEU A 55 23.51 -12.10 -8.26
C LEU A 55 22.48 -11.86 -9.36
N LEU A 56 21.25 -12.33 -9.19
CA LEU A 56 20.13 -11.95 -10.06
C LEU A 56 18.81 -11.98 -9.30
N CYS A 57 17.85 -11.20 -9.78
CA CYS A 57 16.47 -11.24 -9.32
C CYS A 57 15.56 -10.84 -10.48
N PHE A 58 14.60 -11.70 -10.84
CA PHE A 58 13.58 -11.44 -11.85
C PHE A 58 12.19 -11.76 -11.31
N ASN A 59 11.21 -10.93 -11.66
CA ASN A 59 9.80 -11.18 -11.37
C ASN A 59 9.08 -11.86 -12.56
N HIS A 60 7.79 -12.13 -12.39
CA HIS A 60 6.96 -12.83 -13.37
C HIS A 60 6.75 -12.09 -14.70
N LEU A 61 7.11 -10.80 -14.74
CA LEU A 61 7.05 -9.95 -15.93
C LEU A 61 8.41 -9.89 -16.64
N GLY A 62 9.41 -10.68 -16.22
CA GLY A 62 10.77 -10.62 -16.75
C GLY A 62 11.51 -9.33 -16.37
N VAL A 63 11.01 -8.55 -15.41
CA VAL A 63 11.65 -7.33 -14.91
C VAL A 63 12.59 -7.70 -13.77
N GLY A 64 13.82 -7.22 -13.84
CA GLY A 64 14.86 -7.67 -12.92
C GLY A 64 16.26 -7.18 -13.26
N THR A 65 17.23 -7.74 -12.55
CA THR A 65 18.65 -7.40 -12.71
C THR A 65 19.54 -8.62 -12.60
N VAL A 66 20.66 -8.58 -13.30
CA VAL A 66 21.82 -9.46 -13.12
C VAL A 66 23.00 -8.59 -12.69
N GLN A 67 23.77 -9.03 -11.71
CA GLN A 67 24.90 -8.30 -11.14
C GLN A 67 26.21 -9.04 -11.36
N TYR A 68 27.29 -8.29 -11.49
CA TYR A 68 28.64 -8.83 -11.36
C TYR A 68 28.90 -9.30 -9.91
N SER A 69 29.96 -10.09 -9.71
CA SER A 69 30.43 -10.47 -8.37
C SER A 69 30.75 -9.27 -7.47
N ASN A 70 31.20 -8.16 -8.06
CA ASN A 70 31.43 -6.89 -7.35
C ASN A 70 30.13 -6.15 -6.97
N GLY A 71 28.95 -6.60 -7.45
CA GLY A 71 27.62 -6.06 -7.11
C GLY A 71 27.19 -4.88 -7.95
N LYS A 72 27.99 -4.50 -8.95
CA LYS A 72 27.54 -3.56 -9.97
C LYS A 72 26.55 -4.28 -10.90
N PRO A 73 25.51 -3.58 -11.37
CA PRO A 73 24.57 -4.16 -12.32
C PRO A 73 25.32 -4.49 -13.62
N TRP A 74 25.06 -5.67 -14.16
CA TRP A 74 25.49 -6.07 -15.49
C TRP A 74 24.34 -5.94 -16.47
N LEU A 75 23.20 -6.55 -16.19
CA LEU A 75 21.98 -6.45 -17.00
C LEU A 75 20.86 -5.89 -16.13
N VAL A 76 20.14 -4.90 -16.63
CA VAL A 76 18.92 -4.38 -16.03
C VAL A 76 17.81 -4.50 -17.07
N VAL A 77 16.71 -5.14 -16.68
CA VAL A 77 15.51 -5.28 -17.50
C VAL A 77 14.37 -4.58 -16.80
N SER A 78 13.80 -3.56 -17.44
CA SER A 78 12.63 -2.81 -16.98
C SER A 78 11.40 -3.14 -17.81
N GLU A 79 10.24 -2.56 -17.49
CA GLU A 79 9.06 -2.70 -18.33
C GLU A 79 9.24 -2.04 -19.71
N GLU A 80 10.01 -0.95 -19.77
CA GLU A 80 10.19 -0.13 -20.96
C GLU A 80 11.35 -0.60 -21.86
N GLY A 81 12.34 -1.29 -21.29
CA GLY A 81 13.54 -1.65 -22.02
C GLY A 81 14.58 -2.38 -21.18
N TRP A 82 15.84 -2.27 -21.60
CA TRP A 82 16.95 -2.95 -20.98
C TRP A 82 18.24 -2.15 -21.14
N SER A 83 19.20 -2.40 -20.26
CA SER A 83 20.56 -1.87 -20.37
C SER A 83 21.58 -2.89 -19.91
N VAL A 84 22.72 -2.89 -20.59
CA VAL A 84 23.92 -3.64 -20.22
C VAL A 84 24.98 -2.64 -19.78
N SER A 85 25.63 -2.94 -18.67
CA SER A 85 26.76 -2.18 -18.14
C SER A 85 28.03 -3.03 -18.14
N ASP A 86 29.18 -2.36 -18.15
CA ASP A 86 30.48 -2.98 -17.91
C ASP A 86 30.72 -3.25 -16.42
N THR A 87 31.88 -3.85 -16.09
CA THR A 87 32.28 -4.18 -14.71
C THR A 87 32.43 -2.96 -13.80
N SER A 88 32.61 -1.77 -14.35
CA SER A 88 32.64 -0.50 -13.60
C SER A 88 31.23 0.01 -13.26
N GLY A 89 30.19 -0.55 -13.89
CA GLY A 89 28.81 -0.14 -13.79
C GLY A 89 28.40 0.91 -14.82
N LYS A 90 29.26 1.25 -15.79
CA LYS A 90 28.95 2.20 -16.86
C LYS A 90 28.15 1.50 -17.95
N ILE A 91 27.05 2.10 -18.36
CA ILE A 91 26.16 1.55 -19.39
C ILE A 91 26.89 1.51 -20.74
N SER A 92 27.06 0.31 -21.30
CA SER A 92 27.67 0.06 -22.60
C SER A 92 26.63 -0.09 -23.71
N GLU A 93 25.48 -0.69 -23.41
CA GLU A 93 24.38 -0.87 -24.35
C GLU A 93 23.03 -0.60 -23.67
N ARG A 94 22.06 -0.07 -24.42
CA ARG A 94 20.68 0.08 -23.97
C ARG A 94 19.71 -0.05 -25.13
N GLY A 95 18.50 -0.52 -24.85
CA GLY A 95 17.46 -0.69 -25.85
C GLY A 95 16.06 -0.63 -25.25
N ARG A 96 15.06 -0.56 -26.14
CA ARG A 96 13.63 -0.69 -25.81
C ARG A 96 13.10 -2.02 -26.34
N PHE A 97 11.95 -2.45 -25.83
CA PHE A 97 11.24 -3.61 -26.38
C PHE A 97 10.37 -3.24 -27.60
N PRO A 98 10.16 -4.17 -28.55
CA PRO A 98 10.84 -5.46 -28.69
C PRO A 98 12.31 -5.28 -29.09
N ARG A 99 13.19 -6.17 -28.61
CA ARG A 99 14.62 -6.13 -28.96
C ARG A 99 14.78 -6.56 -30.42
N ARG A 100 15.41 -5.73 -31.24
CA ARG A 100 15.59 -6.00 -32.69
C ARG A 100 16.70 -7.01 -32.99
N LYS A 101 17.69 -7.14 -32.10
CA LYS A 101 18.80 -8.08 -32.26
C LYS A 101 18.37 -9.48 -31.84
N ALA A 102 18.58 -10.45 -32.71
CA ALA A 102 18.26 -11.85 -32.43
C ALA A 102 19.28 -12.51 -31.48
N GLU A 103 20.53 -12.05 -31.47
CA GLU A 103 21.60 -12.65 -30.67
C GLU A 103 21.38 -12.45 -29.17
N PRO A 104 21.39 -13.52 -28.37
CA PRO A 104 21.23 -13.42 -26.92
C PRO A 104 22.46 -12.75 -26.28
N ILE A 105 22.23 -11.90 -25.29
CA ILE A 105 23.26 -11.41 -24.37
C ILE A 105 23.50 -12.51 -23.33
N ILE A 106 24.74 -13.00 -23.26
CA ILE A 106 25.13 -14.05 -22.33
C ILE A 106 25.91 -13.42 -21.18
N CYS A 107 25.36 -13.50 -19.96
CA CYS A 107 26.01 -13.05 -18.73
C CYS A 107 26.52 -14.27 -17.96
N CYS A 108 27.83 -14.52 -18.02
CA CYS A 108 28.50 -15.54 -17.20
C CYS A 108 28.70 -15.00 -15.77
N VAL A 109 27.67 -15.11 -14.93
CA VAL A 109 27.59 -14.48 -13.61
C VAL A 109 28.64 -15.03 -12.65
N ASN A 110 28.80 -16.36 -12.64
CA ASN A 110 29.89 -17.06 -11.96
C ASN A 110 30.16 -18.43 -12.63
N LYS A 111 31.02 -19.26 -12.02
CA LYS A 111 31.40 -20.58 -12.56
C LYS A 111 30.22 -21.55 -12.72
N ASN A 112 29.13 -21.35 -11.98
CA ASN A 112 27.97 -22.25 -11.93
C ASN A 112 26.70 -21.62 -12.48
N LEU A 113 26.69 -20.33 -12.81
CA LEU A 113 25.47 -19.59 -13.14
C LEU A 113 25.70 -18.70 -14.37
N THR A 114 24.91 -18.96 -15.40
CA THR A 114 24.89 -18.19 -16.64
C THR A 114 23.47 -17.70 -16.91
N VAL A 115 23.32 -16.47 -17.39
CA VAL A 115 22.02 -15.93 -17.80
C VAL A 115 22.07 -15.61 -19.30
N SER A 116 21.12 -16.16 -20.05
CA SER A 116 20.88 -15.83 -21.46
C SER A 116 19.68 -14.90 -21.56
N PHE A 117 19.90 -13.70 -22.10
CA PHE A 117 18.88 -12.68 -22.32
C PHE A 117 18.71 -12.39 -23.81
N GLN A 118 17.61 -12.85 -24.40
CA GLN A 118 17.27 -12.54 -25.78
C GLN A 118 16.24 -11.41 -25.88
N ASP A 119 15.17 -11.48 -25.08
CA ASP A 119 14.14 -10.47 -24.92
C ASP A 119 13.45 -10.63 -23.56
N ARG A 120 12.34 -9.90 -23.31
CA ARG A 120 11.64 -9.93 -22.02
C ARG A 120 11.02 -11.29 -21.68
N GLN A 121 10.63 -12.07 -22.68
CA GLN A 121 10.01 -13.40 -22.52
C GLN A 121 11.07 -14.50 -22.50
N ASN A 122 12.20 -14.27 -23.15
CA ASN A 122 13.29 -15.24 -23.33
C ASN A 122 14.48 -14.86 -22.44
N ILE A 123 14.31 -15.07 -21.13
CA ILE A 123 15.35 -14.90 -20.09
C ILE A 123 15.54 -16.22 -19.37
N VAL A 124 16.65 -16.90 -19.62
CA VAL A 124 16.94 -18.22 -19.04
C VAL A 124 18.16 -18.13 -18.14
N ALA A 125 18.03 -18.54 -16.88
CA ALA A 125 19.15 -18.74 -15.98
C ALA A 125 19.51 -20.22 -15.95
N THR A 126 20.74 -20.56 -16.32
CA THR A 126 21.25 -21.92 -16.29
C THR A 126 22.19 -22.08 -15.11
N PHE A 127 21.82 -22.98 -14.19
CA PHE A 127 22.67 -23.40 -13.09
C PHE A 127 23.33 -24.73 -13.42
N THR A 128 24.65 -24.78 -13.34
CA THR A 128 25.46 -25.97 -13.61
C THR A 128 26.38 -26.27 -12.43
N SER A 129 26.25 -27.45 -11.83
CA SER A 129 27.10 -27.91 -10.74
C SER A 129 27.23 -29.43 -10.73
N GLU A 130 28.46 -29.95 -10.85
CA GLU A 130 28.75 -31.38 -10.89
C GLU A 130 27.81 -32.11 -11.88
N ASP A 131 26.85 -32.88 -11.37
CA ASP A 131 25.92 -33.68 -12.16
C ASP A 131 24.54 -33.00 -12.36
N LEU A 132 24.37 -31.75 -11.91
CA LEU A 132 23.13 -31.00 -12.03
C LEU A 132 23.28 -29.89 -13.08
N VAL A 133 22.41 -29.93 -14.09
CA VAL A 133 22.15 -28.83 -15.01
C VAL A 133 20.66 -28.50 -14.88
N ASN A 134 20.35 -27.29 -14.43
CA ASN A 134 18.97 -26.83 -14.29
C ASN A 134 18.77 -25.51 -15.05
N GLU A 135 17.79 -25.48 -15.94
CA GLU A 135 17.42 -24.31 -16.73
C GLU A 135 16.14 -23.69 -16.17
N ILE A 136 16.27 -22.44 -15.71
CA ILE A 136 15.21 -21.74 -15.01
C ILE A 136 14.71 -20.60 -15.89
N GLN A 137 13.46 -20.73 -16.33
CA GLN A 137 12.80 -19.66 -17.08
C GLN A 137 12.46 -18.49 -16.15
N CYS A 138 13.10 -17.35 -16.41
CA CYS A 138 12.97 -16.09 -15.67
C CYS A 138 12.18 -15.03 -16.44
N GLY A 139 11.93 -15.26 -17.73
CA GLY A 139 11.24 -14.31 -18.60
C GLY A 139 9.75 -14.16 -18.29
N GLU A 140 9.16 -13.12 -18.87
CA GLU A 140 7.73 -12.85 -18.82
C GLU A 140 6.94 -14.07 -19.31
N LYS A 141 6.16 -14.66 -18.41
CA LYS A 141 5.22 -15.71 -18.78
C LYS A 141 3.93 -15.06 -19.25
N LEU A 142 3.76 -14.94 -20.56
CA LEU A 142 2.48 -14.55 -21.12
C LEU A 142 1.40 -15.46 -20.56
N ARG A 143 0.31 -14.87 -20.02
CA ARG A 143 -0.87 -15.64 -19.56
C ARG A 143 -1.40 -16.58 -20.65
N ARG A 144 -1.10 -16.30 -21.91
CA ARG A 144 -1.35 -17.15 -23.07
C ARG A 144 -0.16 -17.12 -24.02
N THR A 145 0.50 -18.26 -24.17
CA THR A 145 1.52 -18.49 -25.21
C THR A 145 0.87 -18.83 -26.56
N GLU A 146 -0.35 -19.35 -26.54
CA GLU A 146 -1.09 -19.73 -27.74
C GLU A 146 -2.08 -18.63 -28.16
N PRO A 147 -2.11 -18.26 -29.45
CA PRO A 147 -3.14 -17.37 -29.97
C PRO A 147 -4.51 -18.06 -29.87
N TYR A 148 -5.59 -17.31 -29.67
CA TYR A 148 -6.94 -17.91 -29.62
C TYR A 148 -7.28 -18.71 -30.88
N THR A 149 -6.66 -18.37 -32.00
CA THR A 149 -6.82 -19.04 -33.28
C THR A 149 -6.27 -20.46 -33.28
N SER A 150 -5.25 -20.78 -32.47
CA SER A 150 -4.75 -22.17 -32.38
C SER A 150 -5.72 -23.10 -31.67
N LYS A 151 -6.75 -22.55 -31.02
CA LYS A 151 -7.82 -23.31 -30.37
C LYS A 151 -9.08 -23.40 -31.23
N ILE A 152 -9.05 -22.99 -32.49
CA ILE A 152 -10.22 -23.14 -33.36
C ILE A 152 -10.36 -24.63 -33.70
N LEU A 153 -11.45 -25.26 -33.27
CA LEU A 153 -11.84 -26.62 -33.67
C LEU A 153 -12.51 -26.62 -35.04
N ALA A 154 -13.37 -25.62 -35.27
CA ALA A 154 -14.13 -25.49 -36.50
C ALA A 154 -14.44 -24.03 -36.79
N GLN A 155 -14.44 -23.69 -38.07
CA GLN A 155 -14.92 -22.42 -38.59
C GLN A 155 -16.20 -22.68 -39.39
N HIS A 156 -17.30 -22.06 -38.97
CA HIS A 156 -18.59 -22.17 -39.63
C HIS A 156 -18.70 -21.18 -40.79
N HIS A 157 -19.52 -21.50 -41.78
CA HIS A 157 -19.76 -20.67 -42.97
C HIS A 157 -20.31 -19.27 -42.66
N ASN A 158 -20.90 -19.07 -41.49
CA ASN A 158 -21.38 -17.76 -41.00
C ASN A 158 -20.31 -16.95 -40.25
N GLY A 159 -19.06 -17.41 -40.22
CA GLY A 159 -17.95 -16.76 -39.51
C GLY A 159 -17.86 -17.09 -38.01
N LYS A 160 -18.72 -17.97 -37.48
CA LYS A 160 -18.60 -18.45 -36.09
C LYS A 160 -17.40 -19.37 -35.94
N LEU A 161 -16.60 -19.14 -34.90
CA LEU A 161 -15.46 -19.98 -34.53
C LEU A 161 -15.82 -20.80 -33.29
N ASP A 162 -15.69 -22.12 -33.38
CA ASP A 162 -15.78 -23.00 -32.23
C ASP A 162 -14.40 -23.14 -31.59
N LEU A 163 -14.26 -22.65 -30.36
CA LEU A 163 -12.98 -22.58 -29.65
C LEU A 163 -12.84 -23.69 -28.61
N ASP A 164 -11.68 -24.34 -28.60
CA ASP A 164 -11.33 -25.40 -27.69
C ASP A 164 -10.79 -24.91 -26.35
N VAL A 165 -11.57 -24.10 -25.65
CA VAL A 165 -11.15 -23.55 -24.36
C VAL A 165 -11.85 -24.31 -23.25
N LYS A 166 -11.10 -25.01 -22.38
CA LYS A 166 -11.67 -25.79 -21.26
C LYS A 166 -12.69 -25.02 -20.41
N SER A 167 -12.45 -23.73 -20.14
CA SER A 167 -13.40 -22.89 -19.40
C SER A 167 -14.68 -22.60 -20.19
N ILE A 168 -14.59 -22.42 -21.52
CA ILE A 168 -15.76 -22.28 -22.40
C ILE A 168 -16.52 -23.61 -22.47
N ARG A 169 -15.83 -24.75 -22.65
CA ARG A 169 -16.45 -26.08 -22.63
C ARG A 169 -17.15 -26.39 -21.31
N LYS A 170 -16.51 -26.07 -20.18
CA LYS A 170 -17.12 -26.22 -18.85
C LYS A 170 -18.40 -25.39 -18.76
N ARG A 171 -18.36 -24.13 -19.21
CA ARG A 171 -19.53 -23.24 -19.22
C ARG A 171 -20.62 -23.71 -20.19
N GLN A 172 -20.28 -24.18 -21.39
CA GLN A 172 -21.23 -24.76 -22.35
C GLN A 172 -21.89 -26.03 -21.80
N LYS A 173 -21.14 -26.87 -21.07
CA LYS A 173 -21.70 -28.03 -20.36
C LYS A 173 -22.63 -27.60 -19.22
N GLU A 174 -22.28 -26.56 -18.47
CA GLU A 174 -23.09 -26.02 -17.37
C GLU A 174 -24.38 -25.33 -17.87
N VAL A 175 -24.33 -24.67 -19.03
CA VAL A 175 -25.45 -23.90 -19.60
C VAL A 175 -26.30 -24.74 -20.58
N GLY A 176 -25.83 -25.92 -20.98
CA GLY A 176 -26.46 -26.78 -21.97
C GLY A 176 -26.13 -26.35 -23.42
N LEU A 177 -26.08 -27.32 -24.34
CA LEU A 177 -25.71 -27.14 -25.76
C LEU A 177 -26.59 -26.14 -26.53
N SER A 178 -27.78 -25.81 -26.03
CA SER A 178 -28.74 -24.87 -26.62
C SER A 178 -28.70 -23.47 -26.01
N GLY A 179 -27.95 -23.25 -24.92
CA GLY A 179 -27.85 -21.94 -24.30
C GLY A 179 -26.80 -21.07 -25.00
N SER A 180 -27.24 -19.99 -25.62
CA SER A 180 -26.40 -18.94 -26.19
C SER A 180 -25.25 -18.55 -25.24
N LEU A 181 -24.02 -18.57 -25.76
CA LEU A 181 -22.80 -18.12 -25.06
C LEU A 181 -22.83 -16.62 -24.74
N TYR A 182 -23.69 -15.87 -25.45
CA TYR A 182 -24.17 -14.58 -24.98
C TYR A 182 -25.22 -14.84 -23.92
N VAL A 183 -24.83 -14.57 -22.67
CA VAL A 183 -25.78 -14.33 -21.58
C VAL A 183 -26.85 -13.40 -22.17
N PRO A 184 -28.14 -13.78 -22.26
CA PRO A 184 -29.17 -12.76 -22.44
C PRO A 184 -28.92 -11.73 -21.34
N PRO A 185 -28.96 -10.41 -21.63
CA PRO A 185 -28.53 -9.38 -20.67
C PRO A 185 -29.03 -9.78 -19.29
N GLY A 186 -28.07 -10.00 -18.37
CA GLY A 186 -28.38 -10.49 -17.03
C GLY A 186 -29.47 -9.64 -16.38
N PRO A 187 -30.13 -10.12 -15.31
CA PRO A 187 -31.39 -9.60 -14.79
C PRO A 187 -31.28 -8.20 -14.15
N HIS A 188 -30.88 -7.20 -14.93
CA HIS A 188 -31.04 -5.77 -14.66
C HIS A 188 -32.41 -5.28 -15.17
N HIS A 189 -33.20 -6.14 -15.80
CA HIS A 189 -34.63 -5.90 -16.07
C HIS A 189 -35.59 -6.58 -15.09
N PHE A 190 -35.08 -7.23 -14.04
CA PHE A 190 -35.90 -7.46 -12.86
C PHE A 190 -35.73 -6.29 -11.90
N LYS A 191 -36.82 -5.54 -11.71
CA LYS A 191 -37.05 -4.69 -10.53
C LYS A 191 -36.49 -5.41 -9.30
N THR A 192 -35.34 -4.98 -8.82
CA THR A 192 -34.84 -5.42 -7.52
C THR A 192 -35.67 -4.70 -6.47
N GLU A 193 -36.44 -5.45 -5.68
CA GLU A 193 -37.24 -4.97 -4.53
C GLU A 193 -36.38 -4.53 -3.33
N HIS A 194 -35.17 -4.05 -3.57
CA HIS A 194 -34.32 -3.47 -2.54
C HIS A 194 -34.01 -2.02 -2.92
N PRO A 195 -34.66 -1.06 -2.24
CA PRO A 195 -34.52 0.33 -2.60
C PRO A 195 -33.08 0.77 -2.30
N GLY A 196 -32.34 1.12 -3.34
CA GLY A 196 -31.23 2.07 -3.17
C GLY A 196 -31.75 3.33 -2.49
N VAL A 197 -30.86 4.16 -1.92
CA VAL A 197 -31.20 5.31 -1.06
C VAL A 197 -32.24 6.28 -1.67
N GLY A 198 -32.36 6.29 -3.01
CA GLY A 198 -33.45 6.98 -3.73
C GLY A 198 -34.85 6.41 -3.49
N GLY A 199 -34.99 5.08 -3.43
CA GLY A 199 -36.24 4.41 -3.09
C GLY A 199 -36.67 4.64 -1.65
N LEU A 200 -35.72 4.72 -0.70
CA LEU A 200 -36.03 5.05 0.70
C LEU A 200 -36.62 6.46 0.83
N LYS A 201 -36.14 7.43 0.05
CA LYS A 201 -36.73 8.79 -0.01
C LYS A 201 -38.16 8.78 -0.56
N VAL A 202 -38.45 7.93 -1.54
CA VAL A 202 -39.80 7.79 -2.11
C VAL A 202 -40.73 7.09 -1.14
N THR A 203 -40.29 6.01 -0.48
CA THR A 203 -41.08 5.29 0.54
C THR A 203 -41.33 6.15 1.79
N LEU A 204 -40.36 6.97 2.21
CA LEU A 204 -40.54 7.94 3.30
C LEU A 204 -41.55 9.04 2.94
N ARG A 205 -41.67 9.41 1.66
CA ARG A 205 -42.70 10.37 1.19
C ARG A 205 -44.09 9.77 1.11
N SER A 206 -44.22 8.45 0.97
CA SER A 206 -45.50 7.74 0.90
C SER A 206 -46.00 7.25 2.27
N LEU A 207 -45.22 7.39 3.35
CA LEU A 207 -45.67 7.06 4.69
C LEU A 207 -46.65 8.13 5.20
N THR A 208 -47.71 7.70 5.88
CA THR A 208 -48.63 8.62 6.54
C THR A 208 -47.87 9.43 7.61
N PRO A 209 -48.19 10.72 7.79
CA PRO A 209 -47.49 11.60 8.74
C PRO A 209 -47.49 11.07 10.19
N GLU A 210 -48.45 10.22 10.53
CA GLU A 210 -48.63 9.61 11.85
C GLU A 210 -47.74 8.36 12.07
N SER A 211 -46.97 7.94 11.06
CA SER A 211 -46.08 6.78 11.19
C SER A 211 -44.93 7.05 12.17
N LYS A 212 -44.73 6.14 13.12
CA LYS A 212 -43.62 6.16 14.08
C LYS A 212 -42.24 6.24 13.40
N VAL A 213 -42.13 5.74 12.17
CA VAL A 213 -40.89 5.81 11.37
C VAL A 213 -40.59 7.24 10.92
N VAL A 214 -41.62 8.03 10.59
CA VAL A 214 -41.46 9.45 10.21
C VAL A 214 -41.00 10.28 11.40
N ALA A 215 -41.55 10.02 12.60
CA ALA A 215 -41.10 10.64 13.85
C ALA A 215 -39.61 10.33 14.13
N MET A 216 -39.21 9.06 14.03
CA MET A 216 -37.83 8.64 14.27
C MET A 216 -36.83 9.28 13.27
N VAL A 217 -37.21 9.41 12.00
CA VAL A 217 -36.39 10.09 10.99
C VAL A 217 -36.31 11.61 11.25
N SER A 218 -37.38 12.21 11.78
CA SER A 218 -37.37 13.62 12.21
C SER A 218 -36.42 13.84 13.39
N ASP A 219 -36.44 12.94 14.38
CA ASP A 219 -35.56 13.01 15.54
C ASP A 219 -34.08 12.88 15.15
N LEU A 220 -33.76 11.96 14.23
CA LEU A 220 -32.40 11.82 13.69
C LEU A 220 -31.94 13.08 12.95
N LYS A 221 -32.80 13.73 12.16
CA LYS A 221 -32.47 15.01 11.50
C LYS A 221 -32.29 16.14 12.51
N ALA A 222 -33.11 16.18 13.57
CA ALA A 222 -32.96 17.18 14.62
C ALA A 222 -31.65 16.99 15.40
N LEU A 223 -31.23 15.74 15.63
CA LEU A 223 -29.95 15.41 16.24
C LEU A 223 -28.76 15.79 15.35
N ASP A 224 -28.84 15.50 14.06
CA ASP A 224 -27.82 15.87 13.07
C ASP A 224 -27.66 17.41 12.97
N ASN A 225 -28.77 18.14 12.95
CA ASN A 225 -28.75 19.61 13.01
C ASN A 225 -28.15 20.16 14.30
N ARG A 226 -28.36 19.49 15.44
CA ARG A 226 -27.75 19.87 16.73
C ARG A 226 -26.25 19.58 16.77
N LEU A 227 -25.80 18.50 16.15
CA LEU A 227 -24.37 18.21 16.04
C LEU A 227 -23.66 19.24 15.14
N ASN A 228 -24.28 19.56 14.01
CA ASN A 228 -23.75 20.58 13.09
C ASN A 228 -23.74 21.99 13.71
N SER A 229 -24.64 22.31 14.65
CA SER A 229 -24.61 23.59 15.36
C SER A 229 -23.55 23.64 16.47
N ILE A 230 -23.14 22.50 17.03
CA ILE A 230 -22.04 22.42 18.00
C ILE A 230 -20.70 22.69 17.31
N ASP A 231 -20.50 22.18 16.10
CA ASP A 231 -19.29 22.45 15.30
C ASP A 231 -19.17 23.92 14.86
N LEU A 232 -20.28 24.67 14.87
CA LEU A 232 -20.33 26.10 14.55
C LEU A 232 -20.23 27.01 15.78
N MET A 233 -20.14 26.47 17.00
CA MET A 233 -19.91 27.31 18.18
C MET A 233 -18.47 27.85 18.19
N PRO A 234 -18.26 29.17 18.36
CA PRO A 234 -16.93 29.73 18.48
C PRO A 234 -16.25 29.11 19.70
N LYS A 235 -15.16 28.38 19.47
CA LYS A 235 -14.33 27.79 20.54
C LYS A 235 -13.95 28.93 21.50
N PRO A 236 -14.31 28.86 22.80
CA PRO A 236 -13.91 29.89 23.73
C PRO A 236 -12.38 29.94 23.78
N LEU A 237 -11.84 31.12 23.49
CA LEU A 237 -10.46 31.49 23.76
C LEU A 237 -10.26 31.49 25.28
N TYR A 238 -9.98 30.33 25.84
CA TYR A 238 -9.39 30.24 27.17
C TYR A 238 -7.92 30.64 27.04
N GLY A 239 -7.66 31.91 27.35
CA GLY A 239 -6.33 32.45 27.49
C GLY A 239 -5.67 32.01 28.81
N GLY A 240 -4.34 31.94 28.75
CA GLY A 240 -3.42 32.07 29.89
C GLY A 240 -3.11 30.78 30.65
N LEU A 241 -1.90 30.55 31.17
CA LEU A 241 -0.71 31.37 31.30
C LEU A 241 0.51 30.44 31.49
N SER A 242 1.63 30.83 30.90
CA SER A 242 2.98 30.82 31.46
C SER A 242 3.18 30.09 32.80
N ALA A 243 4.03 29.06 32.81
CA ALA A 243 4.69 28.55 34.01
C ALA A 243 6.22 28.69 33.86
N SER A 244 6.74 29.86 34.24
CA SER A 244 8.12 30.04 34.67
C SER A 244 8.29 29.46 36.08
N LYS A 245 9.22 28.51 36.23
CA LYS A 245 9.68 28.03 37.55
C LYS A 245 10.69 29.03 38.12
N GLY A 246 10.30 29.71 39.20
CA GLY A 246 11.16 30.57 40.01
C GLY A 246 10.74 30.48 41.47
N ALA A 247 11.71 30.23 42.33
CA ALA A 247 11.62 29.95 43.76
C ALA A 247 11.04 31.10 44.62
N ILE A 248 10.71 30.76 45.89
CA ILE A 248 10.71 31.55 47.16
C ILE A 248 9.58 30.99 48.06
N THR A 249 9.89 30.05 48.98
CA THR A 249 10.06 30.24 50.44
C THR A 249 8.84 30.80 51.19
N SER A 250 8.20 29.89 51.94
CA SER A 250 7.76 30.01 53.34
C SER A 250 7.43 31.39 53.93
N THR A 251 6.23 31.52 54.49
CA THR A 251 6.05 31.95 55.89
C THR A 251 4.64 31.66 56.41
N THR A 252 4.61 30.87 57.46
CA THR A 252 3.55 30.65 58.45
C THR A 252 3.26 31.96 59.21
N PHE A 253 2.02 32.23 59.63
CA PHE A 253 1.65 32.46 61.05
C PHE A 253 0.17 32.89 61.24
N ARG A 254 -0.51 32.10 62.08
CA ARG A 254 -1.51 32.37 63.15
C ARG A 254 -2.84 33.13 62.92
N SER A 255 -3.90 32.36 63.24
CA SER A 255 -5.10 32.63 64.09
C SER A 255 -5.09 33.93 64.92
N SER A 256 -6.20 34.59 65.27
CA SER A 256 -7.56 34.22 65.76
C SER A 256 -8.33 35.58 65.87
N ALA A 257 -9.65 35.74 65.96
CA ALA A 257 -10.68 35.08 66.75
C ALA A 257 -12.07 35.69 66.40
N ALA A 258 -13.14 34.95 66.78
CA ALA A 258 -14.49 35.40 67.20
C ALA A 258 -15.39 36.07 66.13
N GLU A 259 -16.72 35.87 66.06
CA GLU A 259 -17.70 35.25 66.95
C GLU A 259 -19.06 35.12 66.22
N ASN A 260 -19.96 34.31 66.79
CA ASN A 260 -21.41 34.18 66.53
C ASN A 260 -21.82 33.38 65.27
N GLY A 261 -22.67 32.37 65.32
CA GLY A 261 -23.52 31.83 66.40
C GLY A 261 -24.69 31.11 65.73
N ALA A 262 -24.95 29.85 66.07
CA ALA A 262 -26.22 29.16 65.87
C ALA A 262 -26.14 27.77 66.54
N GLU A 263 -26.71 27.69 67.74
CA GLU A 263 -27.15 26.45 68.35
C GLU A 263 -28.58 26.16 67.84
N ASP A 264 -28.86 24.91 67.49
CA ASP A 264 -30.00 24.22 68.11
C ASP A 264 -29.83 22.69 67.98
N GLY A 265 -29.98 22.00 69.11
CA GLY A 265 -30.01 20.54 69.24
C GLY A 265 -31.35 19.96 68.77
N THR A 266 -31.69 18.67 68.88
CA THR A 266 -31.15 17.60 69.71
C THR A 266 -31.72 16.26 69.20
N SER A 267 -30.88 15.21 69.18
CA SER A 267 -31.14 13.79 69.50
C SER A 267 -32.40 13.03 69.04
N THR A 268 -32.21 11.88 68.38
CA THR A 268 -32.53 10.48 68.83
C THR A 268 -32.28 9.52 67.64
N SER A 269 -31.39 8.52 67.66
CA SER A 269 -31.41 7.21 68.37
C SER A 269 -31.59 6.04 67.38
N GLY A 270 -30.67 5.06 67.40
CA GLY A 270 -30.86 3.68 66.90
C GLY A 270 -29.87 3.23 65.81
N THR A 271 -28.71 2.63 66.13
CA THR A 271 -28.43 1.16 66.16
C THR A 271 -28.64 0.45 64.81
N ASN A 272 -27.76 -0.38 64.22
CA ASN A 272 -26.78 -1.31 64.78
C ASN A 272 -25.90 -1.94 63.66
N LYS A 273 -24.64 -2.27 64.01
CA LYS A 273 -23.81 -3.47 63.68
C LYS A 273 -23.63 -3.93 62.22
N GLN A 274 -22.40 -3.91 61.69
CA GLN A 274 -21.32 -4.90 61.87
C GLN A 274 -21.63 -6.30 61.30
N GLN A 275 -20.86 -6.74 60.30
CA GLN A 275 -20.27 -8.07 60.33
C GLN A 275 -18.97 -8.15 59.51
N ILE A 276 -17.95 -8.63 60.22
CA ILE A 276 -16.59 -9.02 59.83
C ILE A 276 -16.59 -10.54 59.63
N LEU A 277 -15.80 -11.06 58.68
CA LEU A 277 -15.09 -12.38 58.66
C LEU A 277 -14.79 -12.73 57.19
N GLY A 278 -13.66 -13.28 56.79
CA GLY A 278 -12.49 -13.80 57.50
C GLY A 278 -11.53 -14.38 56.46
N VAL A 279 -10.24 -14.25 56.73
CA VAL A 279 -9.10 -14.79 55.96
C VAL A 279 -8.91 -16.26 56.35
N HIS A 280 -8.68 -17.15 55.37
CA HIS A 280 -8.04 -18.44 55.63
C HIS A 280 -7.04 -18.80 54.52
N ASP A 281 -5.84 -19.08 55.01
CA ASP A 281 -4.65 -19.58 54.34
C ASP A 281 -4.63 -21.11 54.51
N ILE A 282 -4.48 -21.90 53.44
CA ILE A 282 -4.14 -23.34 53.53
C ILE A 282 -3.22 -23.71 52.36
N THR A 283 -2.00 -24.08 52.73
CA THR A 283 -1.05 -24.86 51.91
C THR A 283 -1.32 -26.35 52.09
N SER A 284 -1.31 -27.15 51.00
CA SER A 284 -0.56 -28.42 50.91
C SER A 284 -0.92 -29.26 49.66
N ARG A 285 0.15 -29.69 48.99
CA ARG A 285 0.39 -30.96 48.28
C ARG A 285 -0.82 -31.77 47.75
N ASN A 286 -0.91 -31.87 46.43
CA ASN A 286 -1.01 -33.18 45.77
C ASN A 286 -0.56 -33.11 44.29
N ARG A 287 0.49 -33.88 43.96
CA ARG A 287 0.95 -34.14 42.59
C ARG A 287 0.02 -35.19 41.97
N GLY A 288 -0.97 -34.73 41.21
CA GLY A 288 -1.71 -35.55 40.26
C GLY A 288 -1.28 -35.17 38.85
N VAL A 289 -0.69 -36.11 38.11
CA VAL A 289 -0.39 -35.98 36.68
C VAL A 289 -1.72 -35.90 35.93
N ILE A 290 -2.13 -34.68 35.58
CA ILE A 290 -3.27 -34.44 34.69
C ILE A 290 -2.76 -34.63 33.27
N LYS A 291 -3.18 -35.72 32.62
CA LYS A 291 -3.03 -35.90 31.17
C LYS A 291 -3.82 -34.80 30.49
N VAL A 292 -3.12 -33.89 29.82
CA VAL A 292 -3.72 -32.88 28.93
C VAL A 292 -4.33 -33.65 27.75
N PRO A 293 -5.65 -33.58 27.51
CA PRO A 293 -6.22 -34.14 26.30
C PRO A 293 -5.76 -33.28 25.11
N GLU A 294 -4.95 -33.87 24.25
CA GLU A 294 -4.67 -33.34 22.91
C GLU A 294 -6.00 -33.22 22.16
N ASN A 295 -6.22 -32.06 21.52
CA ASN A 295 -7.39 -31.66 20.73
C ASN A 295 -8.53 -30.95 21.50
N PHE A 296 -8.26 -29.72 21.94
CA PHE A 296 -9.31 -28.68 21.92
C PHE A 296 -9.56 -28.24 20.47
N GLY A 297 -10.22 -29.10 19.70
CA GLY A 297 -10.89 -28.67 18.48
C GLY A 297 -11.98 -27.68 18.88
N THR A 298 -11.92 -26.44 18.38
CA THR A 298 -13.02 -25.48 18.54
C THR A 298 -14.33 -26.16 18.13
N PRO A 299 -15.37 -26.17 18.98
CA PRO A 299 -16.63 -26.84 18.66
C PRO A 299 -17.19 -26.29 17.34
N PRO A 300 -17.77 -27.14 16.48
CA PRO A 300 -18.32 -26.69 15.21
C PRO A 300 -19.37 -25.60 15.47
N LEU A 301 -19.15 -24.41 14.89
CA LEU A 301 -20.07 -23.29 15.03
C LEU A 301 -21.49 -23.73 14.65
N SER A 302 -22.46 -23.45 15.53
CA SER A 302 -23.87 -23.70 15.27
C SER A 302 -24.31 -22.96 14.01
N ASN A 303 -25.37 -23.43 13.33
CA ASN A 303 -25.86 -22.77 12.13
C ASN A 303 -26.27 -21.32 12.39
N THR A 304 -26.77 -21.00 13.58
CA THR A 304 -27.05 -19.64 14.03
C THR A 304 -25.78 -18.80 14.20
N MET A 305 -24.71 -19.32 14.80
CA MET A 305 -23.44 -18.61 14.89
C MET A 305 -22.76 -18.44 13.53
N LYS A 306 -22.91 -19.41 12.61
CA LYS A 306 -22.45 -19.29 11.22
C LYS A 306 -23.22 -18.17 10.50
N THR A 307 -24.53 -18.08 10.67
CA THR A 307 -25.36 -17.02 10.09
C THR A 307 -25.04 -15.66 10.70
N LEU A 308 -24.91 -15.56 12.03
CA LEU A 308 -24.50 -14.33 12.71
C LEU A 308 -23.09 -13.89 12.28
N SER A 309 -22.13 -14.82 12.15
CA SER A 309 -20.79 -14.51 11.63
C SER A 309 -20.82 -14.05 10.18
N ARG A 310 -21.80 -14.51 9.38
CA ARG A 310 -22.02 -14.06 8.00
C ARG A 310 -22.64 -12.67 7.95
N MET A 311 -23.45 -12.30 8.95
CA MET A 311 -24.05 -10.97 9.07
C MET A 311 -23.11 -9.94 9.69
N LEU A 312 -22.20 -10.38 10.59
CA LEU A 312 -21.18 -9.53 11.23
C LEU A 312 -19.92 -9.37 10.38
N ARG A 313 -19.69 -10.25 9.39
CA ARG A 313 -18.76 -9.94 8.29
C ARG A 313 -19.36 -8.77 7.54
N SER A 314 -18.80 -7.58 7.77
CA SER A 314 -19.03 -6.38 6.97
C SER A 314 -19.12 -6.77 5.49
N PRO A 315 -20.04 -6.20 4.71
CA PRO A 315 -20.15 -6.49 3.29
C PRO A 315 -18.75 -6.43 2.66
N ASP A 316 -18.38 -7.53 2.02
CA ASP A 316 -17.07 -7.76 1.45
C ASP A 316 -16.64 -6.51 0.65
N PRO A 317 -15.60 -5.76 1.09
CA PRO A 317 -15.19 -4.52 0.41
C PRO A 317 -14.75 -4.79 -1.04
N ALA A 318 -14.56 -6.06 -1.42
CA ALA A 318 -14.32 -6.49 -2.78
C ALA A 318 -15.52 -6.33 -3.75
N LYS A 319 -16.75 -6.04 -3.28
CA LYS A 319 -17.95 -6.00 -4.15
C LYS A 319 -18.54 -4.61 -4.43
N THR A 320 -18.07 -3.58 -3.76
CA THR A 320 -18.25 -2.18 -4.20
C THR A 320 -16.88 -1.61 -4.50
N ALA A 321 -16.20 -2.17 -5.51
CA ALA A 321 -15.02 -1.55 -6.08
C ALA A 321 -15.48 -0.23 -6.73
N HIS A 322 -15.56 0.83 -5.93
CA HIS A 322 -15.62 2.18 -6.46
C HIS A 322 -14.40 2.31 -7.36
N VAL A 323 -14.66 2.40 -8.68
CA VAL A 323 -13.62 2.69 -9.65
C VAL A 323 -13.14 4.09 -9.34
N VAL A 324 -12.14 4.20 -8.48
CA VAL A 324 -11.52 5.47 -8.15
C VAL A 324 -10.82 5.92 -9.41
N LEU A 325 -11.38 6.94 -10.04
CA LEU A 325 -10.83 7.45 -11.27
C LEU A 325 -9.52 8.20 -10.97
N ARG A 326 -8.49 7.96 -11.77
CA ARG A 326 -7.14 8.50 -11.55
C ARG A 326 -6.70 9.32 -12.75
N ARG A 327 -5.90 10.36 -12.52
CA ARG A 327 -5.23 11.11 -13.58
C ARG A 327 -3.72 11.02 -13.38
N ARG A 328 -2.99 10.60 -14.41
CA ARG A 328 -1.52 10.50 -14.36
C ARG A 328 -0.93 11.87 -14.01
N LEU A 329 -0.01 11.88 -13.05
CA LEU A 329 0.72 13.08 -12.66
C LEU A 329 1.71 13.45 -13.79
N PRO A 330 1.76 14.72 -14.25
CA PRO A 330 2.74 15.12 -15.24
C PRO A 330 4.16 14.99 -14.67
N THR A 331 5.09 14.50 -15.47
CA THR A 331 6.51 14.38 -15.05
C THR A 331 7.25 15.66 -15.41
N MET A 332 8.03 16.20 -14.48
CA MET A 332 8.91 17.34 -14.66
C MET A 332 10.37 16.90 -14.51
N PRO A 333 11.22 17.09 -15.53
CA PRO A 333 12.65 16.82 -15.43
C PRO A 333 13.31 17.66 -14.33
N VAL A 334 14.34 17.13 -13.68
CA VAL A 334 15.05 17.87 -12.61
C VAL A 334 15.59 19.22 -13.09
N ALA A 335 16.08 19.31 -14.34
CA ALA A 335 16.57 20.58 -14.92
C ALA A 335 15.47 21.66 -15.04
N ASP A 336 14.24 21.24 -15.32
CA ASP A 336 13.09 22.14 -15.42
C ASP A 336 12.66 22.67 -14.05
N VAL A 337 12.87 21.90 -12.98
CA VAL A 337 12.62 22.37 -11.61
C VAL A 337 13.47 23.60 -11.29
N PHE A 338 14.76 23.56 -11.62
CA PHE A 338 15.65 24.69 -11.34
C PHE A 338 15.32 25.93 -12.18
N SER A 339 15.03 25.74 -13.46
CA SER A 339 14.79 26.86 -14.38
C SER A 339 13.38 27.45 -14.29
N LYS A 340 12.36 26.66 -13.94
CA LYS A 340 10.95 27.11 -13.95
C LYS A 340 10.33 27.28 -12.58
N VAL A 341 10.82 26.53 -11.58
CA VAL A 341 10.19 26.48 -10.25
C VAL A 341 11.02 27.22 -9.21
N LEU A 342 12.35 27.09 -9.23
CA LEU A 342 13.24 27.68 -8.22
C LEU A 342 13.73 29.09 -8.56
N ASP A 343 13.67 29.50 -9.83
CA ASP A 343 14.01 30.86 -10.23
C ASP A 343 12.85 31.82 -9.87
N GLU A 344 13.05 32.69 -8.87
CA GLU A 344 12.07 33.67 -8.41
C GLU A 344 11.59 34.61 -9.53
N GLN A 345 12.40 34.83 -10.58
CA GLN A 345 12.04 35.71 -11.70
C GLN A 345 11.10 35.03 -12.70
N ILE A 346 11.17 33.70 -12.80
CA ILE A 346 10.44 32.90 -13.79
C ILE A 346 9.23 32.20 -13.15
N ALA A 347 9.27 31.94 -11.85
CA ALA A 347 8.23 31.23 -11.13
C ALA A 347 6.85 31.86 -11.34
N THR A 348 5.85 31.00 -11.59
CA THR A 348 4.47 31.43 -11.78
C THR A 348 3.94 32.10 -10.51
N ARG A 349 3.39 33.31 -10.68
CA ARG A 349 2.79 34.08 -9.58
C ARG A 349 1.49 33.46 -9.13
N ASP A 350 1.22 33.52 -7.83
CA ASP A 350 0.00 32.98 -7.21
C ASP A 350 -0.33 31.52 -7.60
N THR A 351 0.69 30.69 -7.77
CA THR A 351 0.52 29.24 -8.01
C THR A 351 1.43 28.45 -7.09
N LEU A 352 0.85 27.51 -6.33
CA LEU A 352 1.59 26.52 -5.56
C LEU A 352 1.98 25.35 -6.46
N ILE A 353 3.28 25.17 -6.64
CA ILE A 353 3.87 24.05 -7.37
C ILE A 353 4.26 22.96 -6.37
N VAL A 354 3.59 21.81 -6.44
CA VAL A 354 3.83 20.65 -5.58
C VAL A 354 4.69 19.63 -6.34
N LEU A 355 5.96 19.55 -5.98
CA LEU A 355 6.91 18.59 -6.53
C LEU A 355 6.85 17.31 -5.71
N VAL A 356 6.35 16.23 -6.31
CA VAL A 356 6.31 14.89 -5.70
C VAL A 356 7.52 14.11 -6.19
N LEU A 357 8.58 14.10 -5.39
CA LEU A 357 9.79 13.35 -5.69
C LEU A 357 9.56 11.87 -5.42
N MET A 358 9.67 11.08 -6.47
CA MET A 358 9.42 9.65 -6.44
C MET A 358 10.55 8.90 -7.12
N ALA A 359 10.80 7.67 -6.69
CA ALA A 359 11.69 6.76 -7.39
C ALA A 359 10.91 5.51 -7.81
N ASP A 360 10.96 5.15 -9.09
CA ASP A 360 10.16 4.04 -9.63
C ASP A 360 10.60 2.67 -9.09
N TRP A 361 11.84 2.57 -8.61
CA TRP A 361 12.34 1.39 -7.91
C TRP A 361 11.87 1.27 -6.45
N SER A 362 11.29 2.34 -5.86
CA SER A 362 10.86 2.34 -4.45
C SER A 362 9.42 1.82 -4.30
N PRO A 363 9.19 0.71 -3.57
CA PRO A 363 7.85 0.18 -3.36
C PRO A 363 6.91 1.15 -2.62
N ALA A 364 7.46 2.00 -1.76
CA ALA A 364 6.70 3.04 -1.07
C ALA A 364 6.14 4.08 -2.06
N CYS A 365 6.94 4.47 -3.06
CA CYS A 365 6.51 5.35 -4.13
C CYS A 365 5.44 4.68 -5.00
N THR A 366 5.57 3.39 -5.34
CA THR A 366 4.56 2.66 -6.11
C THR A 366 3.19 2.66 -5.41
N LYS A 367 3.16 2.40 -4.10
CA LYS A 367 1.92 2.43 -3.31
C LYS A 367 1.31 3.83 -3.24
N LEU A 368 2.14 4.85 -3.02
CA LEU A 368 1.68 6.23 -2.91
C LEU A 368 1.23 6.83 -4.25
N SER A 369 1.75 6.35 -5.37
CA SER A 369 1.45 6.88 -6.71
C SER A 369 -0.05 6.92 -7.01
N ALA A 370 -0.80 5.90 -6.58
CA ALA A 370 -2.24 5.86 -6.74
C ALA A 370 -2.94 7.02 -6.00
N GLN A 371 -2.55 7.30 -4.76
CA GLN A 371 -3.16 8.34 -3.92
C GLN A 371 -2.85 9.74 -4.45
N VAL A 372 -1.62 9.95 -4.93
CA VAL A 372 -1.20 11.22 -5.54
C VAL A 372 -1.96 11.48 -6.84
N GLN A 373 -2.18 10.46 -7.67
CA GLN A 373 -2.95 10.60 -8.92
C GLN A 373 -4.44 10.88 -8.68
N VAL A 374 -5.02 10.35 -7.60
CA VAL A 374 -6.39 10.68 -7.16
C VAL A 374 -6.44 12.14 -6.74
N THR A 375 -5.52 12.56 -5.86
CA THR A 375 -5.46 13.95 -5.37
C THR A 375 -5.28 14.94 -6.51
N ASN A 376 -4.36 14.67 -7.43
CA ASN A 376 -4.12 15.51 -8.61
C ASN A 376 -5.37 15.62 -9.49
N ARG A 377 -6.12 14.53 -9.67
CA ARG A 377 -7.38 14.57 -10.39
C ARG A 377 -8.40 15.48 -9.69
N GLU A 378 -8.61 15.27 -8.39
CA GLU A 378 -9.56 16.05 -7.59
C GLU A 378 -9.25 17.54 -7.64
N LEU A 379 -7.97 17.91 -7.50
CA LEU A 379 -7.52 19.30 -7.60
C LEU A 379 -7.78 19.90 -8.98
N ILE A 380 -7.52 19.15 -10.06
CA ILE A 380 -7.78 19.63 -11.42
C ILE A 380 -9.29 19.77 -11.68
N GLU A 381 -10.12 18.84 -11.21
CA GLU A 381 -11.58 18.91 -11.37
C GLU A 381 -12.17 20.09 -10.57
N GLU A 382 -11.70 20.29 -9.33
CA GLU A 382 -12.12 21.40 -8.48
C GLU A 382 -11.64 22.75 -9.04
N GLY A 383 -10.40 22.82 -9.52
CA GLY A 383 -9.86 24.01 -10.18
C GLY A 383 -10.53 24.31 -11.53
N ALA A 384 -10.96 23.29 -12.28
CA ALA A 384 -11.75 23.50 -13.49
C ALA A 384 -13.17 23.99 -13.18
N ALA A 385 -13.76 23.53 -12.09
CA ALA A 385 -15.08 23.98 -11.63
C ALA A 385 -15.04 25.41 -11.06
N ASN A 386 -13.95 25.78 -10.39
CA ASN A 386 -13.73 27.11 -9.83
C ASN A 386 -12.27 27.57 -10.06
N PRO A 387 -11.98 28.20 -11.22
CA PRO A 387 -10.63 28.63 -11.58
C PRO A 387 -10.00 29.62 -10.60
N ASP A 388 -10.81 30.51 -10.00
CA ASP A 388 -10.37 31.49 -9.00
C ASP A 388 -10.32 30.89 -7.58
N GLY A 389 -10.72 29.62 -7.43
CA GLY A 389 -10.70 28.88 -6.17
C GLY A 389 -9.29 28.36 -5.83
N PRO A 390 -9.04 27.99 -4.56
CA PRO A 390 -7.72 27.53 -4.11
C PRO A 390 -7.12 26.41 -4.99
N ALA A 391 -7.93 25.45 -5.42
CA ALA A 391 -7.49 24.34 -6.26
C ALA A 391 -7.03 24.78 -7.67
N GLY A 392 -7.58 25.87 -8.22
CA GLY A 392 -7.15 26.44 -9.50
C GLY A 392 -5.72 26.99 -9.47
N HIS A 393 -5.21 27.29 -8.28
CA HIS A 393 -3.87 27.81 -8.03
C HIS A 393 -2.87 26.72 -7.59
N VAL A 394 -3.17 25.44 -7.82
CA VAL A 394 -2.28 24.33 -7.46
C VAL A 394 -1.88 23.55 -8.70
N GLN A 395 -0.58 23.34 -8.85
CA GLN A 395 -0.01 22.48 -9.87
C GLN A 395 0.83 21.38 -9.23
N MET A 396 0.44 20.12 -9.40
CA MET A 396 1.24 18.98 -8.94
C MET A 396 2.08 18.40 -10.09
N SER A 397 3.31 17.99 -9.82
CA SER A 397 4.19 17.34 -10.80
C SER A 397 5.05 16.24 -10.16
N LYS A 398 5.24 15.13 -10.87
CA LYS A 398 6.16 14.05 -10.50
C LYS A 398 7.57 14.49 -10.87
N VAL A 399 8.52 14.34 -9.96
CA VAL A 399 9.95 14.47 -10.28
C VAL A 399 10.60 13.13 -9.99
N ASP A 400 11.33 12.59 -10.96
CA ASP A 400 12.07 11.35 -10.75
C ASP A 400 13.34 11.62 -9.94
N ALA A 401 13.35 11.15 -8.70
CA ALA A 401 14.47 11.30 -7.79
C ALA A 401 15.72 10.52 -8.25
N SER A 402 15.60 9.63 -9.25
CA SER A 402 16.72 8.91 -9.84
C SER A 402 17.47 9.73 -10.91
N GLU A 403 16.87 10.80 -11.45
CA GLU A 403 17.51 11.66 -12.45
C GLU A 403 18.69 12.47 -11.87
N GLY A 404 18.72 12.71 -10.55
CA GLY A 404 19.84 13.40 -9.92
C GLY A 404 19.66 13.64 -8.42
N SER A 405 20.79 13.87 -7.74
CA SER A 405 20.84 14.14 -6.30
C SER A 405 20.78 15.63 -5.95
N LEU A 406 20.54 16.53 -6.91
CA LEU A 406 20.61 17.98 -6.69
C LEU A 406 19.59 18.46 -5.65
N LEU A 407 18.31 18.08 -5.81
CA LEU A 407 17.26 18.43 -4.85
C LEU A 407 17.51 17.81 -3.47
N GLN A 408 17.99 16.56 -3.43
CA GLN A 408 18.38 15.88 -2.18
C GLN A 408 19.51 16.61 -1.46
N LYS A 409 20.54 17.06 -2.19
CA LYS A 409 21.66 17.82 -1.64
C LYS A 409 21.24 19.20 -1.16
N GLN A 410 20.39 19.89 -1.92
CA GLN A 410 19.91 21.23 -1.59
C GLN A 410 19.06 21.22 -0.32
N TYR A 411 18.08 20.33 -0.25
CA TYR A 411 17.13 20.29 0.86
C TYR A 411 17.48 19.28 1.95
N GLY A 412 18.54 18.48 1.80
CA GLY A 412 19.07 17.59 2.83
C GLY A 412 18.26 16.31 3.08
N PHE A 413 17.26 15.98 2.26
CA PHE A 413 16.49 14.73 2.44
C PHE A 413 17.16 13.54 1.76
N LYS A 414 17.04 12.36 2.37
CA LYS A 414 17.58 11.09 1.84
C LYS A 414 16.50 10.13 1.36
N THR A 415 15.24 10.40 1.70
CA THR A 415 14.18 9.42 1.54
C THR A 415 13.11 9.90 0.59
N VAL A 416 12.56 8.95 -0.17
CA VAL A 416 11.44 9.16 -1.09
C VAL A 416 10.32 8.20 -0.73
N PRO A 417 9.05 8.60 -0.85
CA PRO A 417 8.56 9.84 -1.48
C PRO A 417 8.81 11.11 -0.64
N MET A 418 9.05 12.24 -1.30
CA MET A 418 9.20 13.56 -0.67
C MET A 418 8.33 14.58 -1.41
N PHE A 419 7.61 15.42 -0.68
CA PHE A 419 6.80 16.50 -1.21
C PHE A 419 7.49 17.83 -0.93
N LEU A 420 7.83 18.58 -1.98
CA LEU A 420 8.31 19.96 -1.87
C LEU A 420 7.23 20.89 -2.43
N MET A 421 6.71 21.79 -1.60
CA MET A 421 5.64 22.72 -1.98
C MET A 421 6.25 24.11 -2.15
N MET A 422 6.29 24.57 -3.40
CA MET A 422 6.97 25.78 -3.84
C MET A 422 5.95 26.84 -4.26
N TYR A 423 6.17 28.10 -3.89
CA TYR A 423 5.32 29.22 -4.29
C TYR A 423 6.21 30.41 -4.62
N GLU A 424 6.10 30.95 -5.85
CA GLU A 424 6.91 32.08 -6.32
C GLU A 424 8.43 31.87 -6.09
N GLY A 425 8.95 30.68 -6.39
CA GLY A 425 10.37 30.36 -6.20
C GLY A 425 10.75 29.93 -4.79
N LYS A 426 9.86 30.07 -3.80
CA LYS A 426 10.17 29.88 -2.37
C LYS A 426 9.55 28.61 -1.82
N LEU A 427 10.31 27.92 -0.96
CA LEU A 427 9.84 26.71 -0.30
C LEU A 427 8.87 27.08 0.83
N VAL A 428 7.65 26.55 0.76
CA VAL A 428 6.60 26.75 1.77
C VAL A 428 6.57 25.59 2.76
N GLU A 429 6.71 24.37 2.24
CA GLU A 429 6.70 23.15 3.03
C GLU A 429 7.52 22.04 2.36
N ALA A 430 8.16 21.21 3.18
CA ALA A 430 8.79 19.97 2.76
C ALA A 430 8.38 18.84 3.72
N THR A 431 7.82 17.75 3.20
CA THR A 431 7.34 16.62 4.03
C THR A 431 7.35 15.28 3.29
N ASN A 432 7.59 14.19 4.01
CA ASN A 432 7.47 12.80 3.53
C ASN A 432 6.41 11.99 4.29
N ASN A 433 5.56 12.65 5.07
CA ASN A 433 4.58 12.01 5.96
C ASN A 433 3.15 12.11 5.42
N LEU A 434 2.98 11.94 4.11
CA LEU A 434 1.69 11.99 3.44
C LEU A 434 1.42 10.66 2.75
N HIS A 435 0.34 9.99 3.13
CA HIS A 435 0.05 8.61 2.72
C HIS A 435 -1.31 8.44 2.06
N THR A 436 -2.29 9.26 2.41
CA THR A 436 -3.65 9.20 1.86
C THR A 436 -3.97 10.40 0.97
N SER A 437 -4.93 10.26 0.04
CA SER A 437 -5.35 11.39 -0.79
C SER A 437 -5.89 12.57 0.02
N VAL A 438 -6.60 12.28 1.11
CA VAL A 438 -7.15 13.29 2.03
C VAL A 438 -6.03 14.07 2.73
N GLU A 439 -5.01 13.38 3.24
CA GLU A 439 -3.83 14.03 3.85
C GLU A 439 -3.08 14.90 2.84
N ILE A 440 -2.84 14.36 1.64
CA ILE A 440 -2.12 15.09 0.59
C ILE A 440 -2.90 16.36 0.23
N LYS A 441 -4.22 16.25 -0.01
CA LYS A 441 -5.06 17.40 -0.36
C LYS A 441 -5.07 18.45 0.76
N ALA A 442 -5.23 18.03 2.01
CA ALA A 442 -5.24 18.92 3.16
C ALA A 442 -3.91 19.67 3.32
N ALA A 443 -2.78 18.96 3.22
CA ALA A 443 -1.45 19.56 3.32
C ALA A 443 -1.19 20.57 2.19
N VAL A 444 -1.61 20.24 0.97
CA VAL A 444 -1.50 21.14 -0.19
C VAL A 444 -2.31 22.43 0.01
N MET A 445 -3.53 22.34 0.54
CA MET A 445 -4.35 23.53 0.81
C MET A 445 -3.78 24.39 1.94
N ASP A 446 -3.31 23.78 3.02
CA ASP A 446 -2.66 24.50 4.12
C ASP A 446 -1.37 25.19 3.67
N ALA A 447 -0.56 24.53 2.83
CA ALA A 447 0.62 25.12 2.24
C ALA A 447 0.26 26.32 1.34
N LEU A 448 -0.77 26.22 0.49
CA LEU A 448 -1.21 27.35 -0.32
C LEU A 448 -1.65 28.54 0.56
N GLU A 449 -2.40 28.28 1.63
CA GLU A 449 -2.81 29.33 2.58
C GLU A 449 -1.60 29.99 3.26
N ARG A 450 -0.63 29.20 3.71
CA ARG A 450 0.64 29.71 4.29
C ARG A 450 1.44 30.52 3.28
N ALA A 451 1.50 30.07 2.03
CA ALA A 451 2.21 30.74 0.96
C ALA A 451 1.63 32.13 0.67
N ARG A 452 0.29 32.24 0.58
CA ARG A 452 -0.42 33.52 0.42
C ARG A 452 -0.21 34.46 1.60
N LYS A 453 -0.04 33.91 2.81
CA LYS A 453 0.36 34.65 4.02
C LYS A 453 1.86 34.97 4.08
N LYS A 454 2.63 34.66 3.03
CA LYS A 454 4.09 34.83 2.92
C LYS A 454 4.88 34.13 4.04
N ARG A 455 4.36 32.99 4.51
CA ARG A 455 5.02 32.14 5.52
C ARG A 455 5.83 31.06 4.81
N PHE A 456 7.05 31.44 4.42
CA PHE A 456 8.00 30.55 3.75
C PHE A 456 8.96 29.90 4.76
N LEU A 457 9.49 28.73 4.42
CA LEU A 457 10.66 28.19 5.08
C LEU A 457 11.89 29.07 4.76
N PRO A 458 12.91 29.09 5.63
CA PRO A 458 14.16 29.81 5.37
C PRO A 458 14.78 29.43 4.02
N SER A 459 15.42 30.37 3.33
CA SER A 459 16.07 30.12 2.03
C SER A 459 17.19 29.08 2.09
N ASN A 460 17.80 28.92 3.26
CA ASN A 460 18.80 27.90 3.57
C ASN A 460 18.20 26.67 4.28
N PHE A 461 16.89 26.46 4.21
CA PHE A 461 16.24 25.30 4.81
C PHE A 461 16.83 24.02 4.22
N SER A 462 17.22 23.13 5.14
CA SER A 462 17.70 21.80 4.83
C SER A 462 17.28 20.89 5.99
N PHE A 463 16.95 19.63 5.70
CA PHE A 463 16.77 18.62 6.73
C PHE A 463 18.13 18.37 7.40
N VAL A 464 18.37 19.01 8.54
CA VAL A 464 19.62 18.87 9.30
C VAL A 464 19.57 17.57 10.12
N GLY A 465 20.48 16.63 9.85
CA GLY A 465 20.61 15.38 10.62
C GLY A 465 19.77 14.20 10.10
N ARG A 466 19.81 13.04 10.77
CA ARG A 466 19.05 11.81 10.40
C ARG A 466 17.51 11.94 10.56
N VAL A 467 17.00 13.15 10.74
CA VAL A 467 15.62 13.46 11.16
C VAL A 467 14.67 13.61 9.97
N ASP A 468 15.16 13.42 8.75
CA ASP A 468 14.34 13.30 7.55
C ASP A 468 13.42 12.05 7.55
N ASN A 469 13.37 11.29 8.66
CA ASN A 469 12.83 9.93 8.75
C ASN A 469 11.75 9.69 9.81
N THR A 470 10.91 10.66 10.15
CA THR A 470 9.79 10.36 11.08
C THR A 470 8.87 9.23 10.56
N SER A 471 8.81 9.01 9.24
CA SER A 471 7.97 7.98 8.60
C SER A 471 8.65 6.60 8.41
N LEU A 472 9.96 6.52 8.19
CA LEU A 472 10.65 5.22 8.02
C LEU A 472 10.90 4.49 9.35
N ASP A 473 11.04 5.22 10.45
CA ASP A 473 11.15 4.60 11.78
C ASP A 473 9.82 3.92 12.19
N TYR A 474 8.67 4.43 11.71
CA TYR A 474 7.36 3.78 11.92
C TYR A 474 7.22 2.47 11.12
N ILE A 475 7.76 2.42 9.89
CA ILE A 475 7.76 1.20 9.07
C ILE A 475 8.74 0.16 9.64
N LYS A 476 9.92 0.57 10.12
CA LYS A 476 10.85 -0.37 10.77
C LYS A 476 10.30 -0.96 12.07
N SER A 477 9.57 -0.15 12.86
CA SER A 477 8.90 -0.62 14.08
C SER A 477 7.87 -1.73 13.79
N SER A 478 7.05 -1.60 12.72
CA SER A 478 6.08 -2.63 12.36
C SER A 478 6.71 -3.91 11.78
N TRP A 479 7.92 -3.83 11.21
CA TRP A 479 8.64 -4.99 10.70
C TRP A 479 9.38 -5.76 11.80
N SER A 480 9.79 -5.10 12.87
CA SER A 480 10.38 -5.75 14.05
C SER A 480 9.39 -6.60 14.87
N MET A 481 8.09 -6.53 14.57
CA MET A 481 7.07 -7.43 15.15
C MET A 481 6.84 -8.70 14.31
N LEU A 482 7.49 -8.83 13.13
CA LEU A 482 7.34 -9.96 12.22
C LEU A 482 8.61 -10.84 12.14
N THR A 483 9.62 -10.53 12.93
CA THR A 483 10.82 -11.35 13.19
C THR A 483 10.90 -11.62 14.67
#